data_AF-A0A0E3USC4-F1
#
_entry.id   AF-A0A0E3USC4-F1
#
_cell.length_a   1.000
_cell.length_b   1.000
_cell.length_c   1.000
_cell.angle_alpha   90.00
_cell.angle_beta   90.00
_cell.angle_gamma   90.00
#
_symmetry.space_group_name_H-M   'P 1'
#
loop_
_entity.id
_entity.type
_entity.pdbx_description
1 polymer ?
#
loop_
_entity_poly.entity_id
_entity_poly.type
_entity_poly.pdbx_seq_one_letter_code
_entity_poly.pdbx_strand_id
1 'polypeptide(L)'
;MSNRPVIVVDAGSYSLAETSIAGAGQRLAEIAQVLGDRFVVRVICSPAPDLVDLGAAEEVAHGGAAEQAIAGADAVMFFDTPDRNRIELAVSHRKLIIGECRAPIEHMSYPSVLTFADPIGEHQRFLGTYRRMLQVAHHFLCRSQVERAALLSTLCAFGRTTPADIMRSATLDHLITTIPIGFSRRGLNAAEAAPPVHMADFLWTGGIWAFFEPLMLVEAMGILRDRGVDTTAAFMHAAPTDDTRSTIGAVGRAIDHLALGDRVHLHTEPLPFSARDQYVKTAEAYVCIARPGAENETGTRLRLRDTWLHGVPTIIDPYGISGDLVAREGIGVVLREPGAECLADALQQVKSGAIGRTGRRMERLYENSMVAFMDWLERELHGG
;
A
#
# COMPACT_ATOMS: atom_id res chain seq x y z
N MET A 1 35.11 -12.22 6.55
CA MET A 1 33.95 -11.37 6.21
C MET A 1 32.73 -12.20 6.55
N SER A 2 31.87 -11.74 7.47
CA SER A 2 30.65 -12.46 7.82
C SER A 2 29.81 -12.65 6.56
N ASN A 3 29.58 -13.90 6.15
CA ASN A 3 28.85 -14.25 4.94
C ASN A 3 27.34 -14.07 5.19
N ARG A 4 26.90 -12.81 5.33
CA ARG A 4 25.48 -12.48 5.52
C ARG A 4 24.69 -12.93 4.28
N PRO A 5 23.54 -13.60 4.45
CA PRO A 5 22.72 -14.00 3.31
C PRO A 5 22.27 -12.80 2.47
N VAL A 6 22.14 -13.02 1.16
CA VAL A 6 21.72 -12.05 0.16
C VAL A 6 20.24 -12.24 -0.16
N ILE A 7 19.45 -11.20 0.09
CA ILE A 7 18.01 -11.17 -0.20
C ILE A 7 17.78 -10.19 -1.34
N VAL A 8 17.19 -10.69 -2.43
CA VAL A 8 16.70 -9.85 -3.51
C VAL A 8 15.23 -9.53 -3.27
N VAL A 9 14.89 -8.25 -3.31
CA VAL A 9 13.50 -7.76 -3.27
C VAL A 9 13.15 -7.23 -4.66
N ASP A 10 12.14 -7.81 -5.30
CA ASP A 10 11.69 -7.45 -6.64
C ASP A 10 10.44 -6.56 -6.56
N ALA A 11 10.58 -5.32 -7.03
CA ALA A 11 9.51 -4.33 -7.05
C ALA A 11 8.50 -4.52 -8.18
N GLY A 12 8.66 -5.53 -9.04
CA GLY A 12 7.73 -5.80 -10.13
C GLY A 12 7.58 -4.60 -11.05
N SER A 13 6.35 -4.10 -11.18
CA SER A 13 6.02 -2.88 -11.94
C SER A 13 5.95 -1.60 -11.11
N TYR A 14 6.20 -1.63 -9.80
CA TYR A 14 6.12 -0.42 -8.98
C TYR A 14 7.33 0.48 -9.16
N SER A 15 7.07 1.78 -9.31
CA SER A 15 8.09 2.81 -9.22
C SER A 15 8.56 2.98 -7.78
N LEU A 16 9.87 3.19 -7.62
CA LEU A 16 10.52 3.60 -6.37
C LEU A 16 11.10 5.02 -6.49
N ALA A 17 10.69 5.79 -7.50
CA ALA A 17 11.04 7.20 -7.62
C ALA A 17 10.20 8.05 -6.65
N GLU A 18 10.81 9.03 -6.01
CA GLU A 18 10.20 9.99 -5.09
C GLU A 18 8.90 10.59 -5.65
N THR A 19 8.86 10.89 -6.94
CA THR A 19 7.75 11.57 -7.61
C THR A 19 6.63 10.65 -8.13
N SER A 20 6.82 9.33 -8.13
CA SER A 20 5.82 8.37 -8.66
C SER A 20 5.62 7.12 -7.81
N ILE A 21 6.21 7.06 -6.63
CA ILE A 21 6.03 5.95 -5.69
C ILE A 21 4.59 5.91 -5.18
N ALA A 22 4.00 4.71 -5.25
CA ALA A 22 2.69 4.40 -4.69
C ALA A 22 2.84 3.62 -3.37
N GLY A 23 1.73 3.43 -2.65
CA GLY A 23 1.75 2.78 -1.33
C GLY A 23 2.42 1.40 -1.31
N ALA A 24 2.30 0.60 -2.38
CA ALA A 24 2.96 -0.71 -2.48
C ALA A 24 4.49 -0.57 -2.58
N GLY A 25 4.97 0.36 -3.42
CA GLY A 25 6.40 0.69 -3.52
C GLY A 25 6.95 1.26 -2.22
N GLN A 26 6.19 2.13 -1.55
CA GLN A 26 6.57 2.68 -0.24
C GLN A 26 6.73 1.58 0.80
N ARG A 27 5.75 0.68 0.91
CA ARG A 27 5.83 -0.47 1.81
C ARG A 27 7.03 -1.36 1.50
N LEU A 28 7.29 -1.63 0.22
CA LEU A 28 8.45 -2.40 -0.20
C LEU A 28 9.76 -1.73 0.25
N ALA A 29 9.92 -0.43 0.01
CA ALA A 29 11.11 0.31 0.39
C ALA A 29 11.34 0.25 1.91
N GLU A 30 10.29 0.43 2.71
CA GLU A 30 10.40 0.34 4.17
C GLU A 30 10.68 -1.08 4.68
N ILE A 31 10.13 -2.11 4.03
CA ILE A 31 10.49 -3.51 4.32
C ILE A 31 11.95 -3.79 3.97
N ALA A 32 12.43 -3.30 2.82
CA ALA A 32 13.82 -3.46 2.39
C ALA A 32 14.80 -2.78 3.37
N GLN A 33 14.44 -1.61 3.90
CA GLN A 33 15.22 -0.93 4.94
C GLN A 33 15.39 -1.82 6.18
N VAL A 34 14.30 -2.41 6.68
CA VAL A 34 14.34 -3.26 7.89
C VAL A 34 15.06 -4.59 7.64
N LEU A 35 14.91 -5.18 6.45
CA LEU A 35 15.69 -6.37 6.08
C LEU A 35 17.20 -6.10 6.11
N GLY A 36 17.63 -4.87 5.78
CA GLY A 36 19.04 -4.46 5.78
C GLY A 36 19.73 -4.56 7.15
N ASP A 37 18.96 -4.61 8.25
CA ASP A 37 19.50 -4.80 9.60
C ASP A 37 20.11 -6.20 9.79
N ARG A 38 19.61 -7.21 9.06
CA ARG A 38 20.04 -8.62 9.22
C ARG A 38 20.68 -9.22 7.97
N PHE A 39 20.27 -8.77 6.79
CA PHE A 39 20.72 -9.33 5.52
C PHE A 39 21.44 -8.31 4.62
N VAL A 40 22.12 -8.82 3.58
CA VAL A 40 22.52 -7.99 2.43
C VAL A 40 21.31 -7.90 1.51
N VAL A 41 20.80 -6.69 1.27
CA VAL A 41 19.56 -6.50 0.50
C VAL A 41 19.88 -5.88 -0.85
N ARG A 42 19.29 -6.41 -1.91
CA ARG A 42 19.30 -5.86 -3.26
C ARG A 42 17.87 -5.63 -3.72
N VAL A 43 17.57 -4.45 -4.25
CA VAL A 43 16.22 -4.11 -4.72
C VAL A 43 16.23 -4.00 -6.23
N ILE A 44 15.48 -4.88 -6.90
CA ILE A 44 15.26 -4.79 -8.34
C ILE A 44 14.14 -3.79 -8.60
N CYS A 45 14.45 -2.70 -9.31
CA CYS A 45 13.48 -1.70 -9.71
C CYS A 45 13.89 -1.02 -11.03
N SER A 46 12.96 -0.25 -11.61
CA SER A 46 13.28 0.66 -12.70
C SER A 46 14.20 1.78 -12.18
N PRO A 47 15.35 2.03 -12.81
CA PRO A 47 16.24 3.11 -12.38
C PRO A 47 15.55 4.47 -12.43
N ALA A 48 15.78 5.27 -11.39
CA ALA A 48 15.22 6.61 -11.26
C ALA A 48 16.28 7.59 -10.73
N PRO A 49 16.33 8.83 -11.26
CA PRO A 49 17.29 9.84 -10.77
C PRO A 49 16.96 10.30 -9.35
N ASP A 50 15.71 10.15 -8.93
CA ASP A 50 15.13 10.54 -7.64
C ASP A 50 14.66 9.31 -6.86
N LEU A 51 15.49 8.28 -6.71
CA LEU A 51 15.12 7.08 -5.95
C LEU A 51 14.85 7.41 -4.46
N VAL A 52 13.82 6.80 -3.89
CA VAL A 52 13.56 6.90 -2.43
C VAL A 52 14.68 6.25 -1.61
N ASP A 53 14.83 6.66 -0.35
CA ASP A 53 15.79 6.01 0.58
C ASP A 53 15.46 4.51 0.73
N LEU A 54 16.36 3.63 0.29
CA LEU A 54 16.26 2.18 0.49
C LEU A 54 17.09 1.68 1.69
N GLY A 55 17.63 2.60 2.48
CA GLY A 55 18.50 2.30 3.62
C GLY A 55 19.84 1.75 3.17
N ALA A 56 20.18 0.53 3.62
CA ALA A 56 21.43 -0.13 3.25
C ALA A 56 21.31 -1.02 1.99
N ALA A 57 20.13 -1.06 1.37
CA ALA A 57 19.91 -1.90 0.20
C ALA A 57 20.57 -1.31 -1.06
N GLU A 58 21.11 -2.20 -1.89
CA GLU A 58 21.70 -1.88 -3.19
C GLU A 58 20.61 -1.87 -4.27
N GLU A 59 20.54 -0.79 -5.06
CA GLU A 59 19.67 -0.71 -6.24
C GLU A 59 20.19 -1.64 -7.35
N VAL A 60 19.30 -2.40 -7.98
CA VAL A 60 19.59 -3.27 -9.10
C VAL A 60 18.65 -2.96 -10.26
N ALA A 61 19.23 -2.58 -11.40
CA ALA A 61 18.46 -2.34 -12.63
C ALA A 61 17.86 -3.63 -13.20
N HIS A 62 16.81 -3.48 -14.02
CA HIS A 62 16.22 -4.57 -14.81
C HIS A 62 17.20 -5.19 -15.83
N GLY A 63 16.80 -6.31 -16.43
CA GLY A 63 17.59 -7.02 -17.45
C GLY A 63 18.73 -7.83 -16.82
N GLY A 64 19.90 -7.86 -17.46
CA GLY A 64 21.02 -8.72 -17.04
C GLY A 64 21.51 -8.52 -15.61
N ALA A 65 21.40 -7.30 -15.05
CA ALA A 65 21.75 -7.03 -13.66
C ALA A 65 20.78 -7.71 -12.68
N ALA A 66 19.47 -7.61 -12.94
CA ALA A 66 18.44 -8.35 -12.20
C ALA A 66 18.66 -9.86 -12.31
N GLU A 67 19.02 -10.37 -13.48
CA GLU A 67 19.29 -11.80 -13.68
C GLU A 67 20.47 -12.28 -12.81
N GLN A 68 21.58 -11.54 -12.82
CA GLN A 68 22.76 -11.82 -12.00
C GLN A 68 22.45 -11.72 -10.50
N ALA A 69 21.68 -10.70 -10.10
CA ALA A 69 21.28 -10.54 -8.71
C ALA A 69 20.43 -11.71 -8.23
N ILE A 70 19.42 -12.13 -9.00
CA ILE A 70 18.59 -13.30 -8.70
C ILE A 70 19.43 -14.57 -8.65
N ALA A 71 20.32 -14.80 -9.62
CA ALA A 71 21.17 -15.98 -9.65
C ALA A 71 22.12 -16.06 -8.44
N GLY A 72 22.60 -14.92 -7.95
CA GLY A 72 23.49 -14.81 -6.79
C GLY A 72 22.78 -14.68 -5.43
N ALA A 73 21.45 -14.63 -5.39
CA ALA A 73 20.69 -14.47 -4.14
C ALA A 73 20.55 -15.80 -3.37
N ASP A 74 20.32 -15.72 -2.07
CA ASP A 74 19.88 -16.85 -1.26
C ASP A 74 18.34 -16.95 -1.25
N ALA A 75 17.67 -15.80 -1.20
CA ALA A 75 16.21 -15.68 -1.32
C ALA A 75 15.79 -14.54 -2.26
N VAL A 76 14.60 -14.69 -2.85
CA VAL A 76 13.97 -13.68 -3.70
C VAL A 76 12.55 -13.41 -3.22
N MET A 77 12.25 -12.16 -2.91
CA MET A 77 10.95 -11.70 -2.44
C MET A 77 10.26 -10.88 -3.53
N PHE A 78 9.10 -11.36 -3.96
CA PHE A 78 8.29 -10.75 -5.02
C PHE A 78 7.10 -9.99 -4.44
N PHE A 79 6.93 -8.73 -4.83
CA PHE A 79 5.85 -7.88 -4.35
C PHE A 79 4.72 -7.71 -5.37
N ASP A 80 3.50 -7.96 -4.90
CA ASP A 80 2.18 -7.63 -5.45
C ASP A 80 1.96 -7.97 -6.93
N THR A 81 2.61 -7.27 -7.85
CA THR A 81 2.59 -7.46 -9.31
C THR A 81 3.99 -7.81 -9.86
N PRO A 82 4.53 -9.01 -9.54
CA PRO A 82 5.87 -9.39 -9.97
C PRO A 82 5.99 -9.69 -11.47
N ASP A 83 7.23 -9.65 -11.98
CA ASP A 83 7.53 -10.10 -13.34
C ASP A 83 7.61 -11.63 -13.43
N ARG A 84 6.90 -12.21 -14.40
CA ARG A 84 6.82 -13.67 -14.55
C ARG A 84 8.16 -14.30 -14.91
N ASN A 85 8.98 -13.66 -15.73
CA ASN A 85 10.28 -14.20 -16.14
C ASN A 85 11.25 -14.22 -14.95
N ARG A 86 11.22 -13.19 -14.10
CA ARG A 86 12.03 -13.15 -12.87
C ARG A 86 11.62 -14.24 -11.87
N ILE A 87 10.32 -14.57 -11.79
CA ILE A 87 9.86 -15.73 -11.03
C ILE A 87 10.46 -17.03 -11.58
N GLU A 88 10.38 -17.26 -12.90
CA GLU A 88 10.93 -18.48 -13.50
C GLU A 88 12.46 -18.58 -13.34
N LEU A 89 13.16 -17.44 -13.34
CA LEU A 89 14.59 -17.40 -13.06
C LEU A 89 14.90 -17.79 -11.61
N ALA A 90 14.15 -17.27 -10.64
CA ALA A 90 14.31 -17.67 -9.24
C ALA A 90 14.06 -19.18 -9.06
N VAL A 91 13.08 -19.74 -9.78
CA VAL A 91 12.81 -21.19 -9.79
C VAL A 91 13.97 -21.97 -10.41
N SER A 92 14.50 -21.54 -11.56
CA SER A 92 15.57 -22.26 -12.25
C SER A 92 16.87 -22.30 -11.43
N HIS A 93 17.13 -21.25 -10.66
CA HIS A 93 18.24 -21.17 -9.72
C HIS A 93 17.94 -21.74 -8.33
N ARG A 94 16.77 -22.35 -8.12
CA ARG A 94 16.35 -22.99 -6.86
C ARG A 94 16.43 -22.05 -5.66
N LYS A 95 16.00 -20.81 -5.83
CA LYS A 95 16.01 -19.80 -4.76
C LYS A 95 14.89 -20.04 -3.75
N LEU A 96 15.09 -19.59 -2.51
CA LEU A 96 13.99 -19.45 -1.57
C LEU A 96 13.08 -18.29 -2.03
N ILE A 97 11.94 -18.64 -2.62
CA ILE A 97 10.95 -17.67 -3.12
C ILE A 97 9.95 -17.28 -2.03
N ILE A 98 9.77 -15.98 -1.82
CA ILE A 98 8.81 -15.39 -0.88
C ILE A 98 7.86 -14.48 -1.68
N GLY A 99 6.55 -14.56 -1.42
CA GLY A 99 5.55 -13.75 -2.13
C GLY A 99 4.71 -12.87 -1.21
N GLU A 100 4.72 -11.56 -1.43
CA GLU A 100 3.68 -10.65 -0.91
C GLU A 100 2.72 -10.28 -2.05
N CYS A 101 1.89 -11.24 -2.50
CA CYS A 101 1.01 -11.05 -3.67
C CYS A 101 -0.47 -11.18 -3.32
N ARG A 102 -1.31 -10.30 -3.86
CA ARG A 102 -2.78 -10.43 -3.79
C ARG A 102 -3.35 -10.98 -5.09
N ALA A 103 -4.55 -11.55 -5.00
CA ALA A 103 -5.35 -11.79 -6.19
C ALA A 103 -5.56 -10.46 -6.93
N PRO A 104 -5.40 -10.41 -8.27
CA PRO A 104 -5.44 -9.15 -9.03
C PRO A 104 -6.89 -8.69 -9.26
N ILE A 105 -7.61 -8.44 -8.17
CA ILE A 105 -9.02 -8.03 -8.19
C ILE A 105 -9.14 -6.58 -8.70
N GLU A 106 -8.36 -5.65 -8.14
CA GLU A 106 -8.33 -4.24 -8.57
C GLU A 106 -8.14 -4.07 -10.09
N HIS A 107 -7.31 -4.91 -10.72
CA HIS A 107 -6.97 -4.83 -12.13
C HIS A 107 -8.19 -5.04 -13.04
N MET A 108 -9.23 -5.74 -12.56
CA MET A 108 -10.49 -5.89 -13.31
C MET A 108 -11.27 -4.56 -13.45
N SER A 109 -10.93 -3.56 -12.65
CA SER A 109 -11.55 -2.23 -12.68
C SER A 109 -10.71 -1.17 -13.40
N TYR A 110 -9.50 -1.51 -13.85
CA TYR A 110 -8.58 -0.57 -14.48
C TYR A 110 -9.05 -0.20 -15.88
N PRO A 111 -9.23 1.10 -16.19
CA PRO A 111 -9.46 1.56 -17.57
C PRO A 111 -8.44 1.02 -18.57
N SER A 112 -7.16 0.90 -18.20
CA SER A 112 -6.11 0.34 -19.02
C SER A 112 -6.31 -1.14 -19.35
N VAL A 113 -7.04 -1.90 -18.54
CA VAL A 113 -7.45 -3.29 -18.82
C VAL A 113 -8.76 -3.34 -19.60
N LEU A 114 -9.75 -2.55 -19.17
CA LEU A 114 -11.10 -2.55 -19.76
C LEU A 114 -11.14 -2.03 -21.20
N THR A 115 -10.14 -1.25 -21.62
CA THR A 115 -10.04 -0.72 -22.98
C THR A 115 -9.31 -1.64 -23.96
N PHE A 116 -8.75 -2.77 -23.51
CA PHE A 116 -8.17 -3.76 -24.43
C PHE A 116 -9.24 -4.40 -25.30
N ALA A 117 -8.85 -4.88 -26.49
CA ALA A 117 -9.75 -5.63 -27.36
C ALA A 117 -10.24 -6.95 -26.72
N ASP A 118 -9.41 -7.56 -25.88
CA ASP A 118 -9.76 -8.71 -25.03
C ASP A 118 -9.41 -8.41 -23.56
N PRO A 119 -10.31 -7.77 -22.80
CA PRO A 119 -10.08 -7.46 -21.39
C PRO A 119 -9.94 -8.70 -20.51
N ILE A 120 -10.57 -9.82 -20.90
CA ILE A 120 -10.46 -11.09 -20.16
C ILE A 120 -9.03 -11.63 -20.33
N GLY A 121 -8.53 -11.67 -21.57
CA GLY A 121 -7.16 -12.07 -21.88
C GLY A 121 -6.12 -11.20 -21.19
N GLU A 122 -6.30 -9.88 -21.18
CA GLU A 122 -5.38 -8.98 -20.47
C GLU A 122 -5.41 -9.23 -18.95
N HIS A 123 -6.59 -9.44 -18.36
CA HIS A 123 -6.68 -9.82 -16.94
C HIS A 123 -6.02 -11.18 -16.65
N GLN A 124 -6.15 -12.15 -17.56
CA GLN A 124 -5.50 -13.46 -17.42
C GLN A 124 -3.97 -13.34 -17.35
N ARG A 125 -3.35 -12.28 -17.88
CA ARG A 125 -1.91 -12.03 -17.72
C ARG A 125 -1.53 -11.82 -16.25
N PHE A 126 -2.25 -10.95 -15.54
CA PHE A 126 -2.05 -10.74 -14.10
C PHE A 126 -2.36 -12.01 -13.30
N LEU A 127 -3.48 -12.67 -13.63
CA LEU A 127 -3.89 -13.88 -12.95
C LEU A 127 -2.88 -15.03 -13.15
N GLY A 128 -2.29 -15.15 -14.34
CA GLY A 128 -1.29 -16.15 -14.66
C GLY A 128 -0.02 -16.00 -13.82
N THR A 129 0.43 -14.75 -13.60
CA THR A 129 1.54 -14.45 -12.69
C THR A 129 1.19 -14.78 -11.24
N TYR A 130 0.03 -14.34 -10.76
CA TYR A 130 -0.42 -14.64 -9.40
C TYR A 130 -0.53 -16.15 -9.14
N ARG A 131 -1.13 -16.91 -10.07
CA ARG A 131 -1.20 -18.38 -10.01
C ARG A 131 0.16 -19.03 -9.95
N ARG A 132 1.16 -18.50 -10.68
CA ARG A 132 2.51 -19.03 -10.59
C ARG A 132 3.11 -18.81 -9.21
N MET A 133 2.97 -17.63 -8.64
CA MET A 133 3.43 -17.36 -7.27
C MET A 133 2.80 -18.33 -6.27
N LEU A 134 1.49 -18.60 -6.39
CA LEU A 134 0.81 -19.61 -5.59
C LEU A 134 1.38 -21.02 -5.74
N GLN A 135 1.98 -21.36 -6.88
CA GLN A 135 2.59 -22.66 -7.12
C GLN A 135 4.02 -22.77 -6.59
N VAL A 136 4.81 -21.69 -6.64
CA VAL A 136 6.28 -21.76 -6.44
C VAL A 136 6.82 -21.06 -5.21
N ALA A 137 6.08 -20.12 -4.61
CA ALA A 137 6.57 -19.45 -3.41
C ALA A 137 6.59 -20.43 -2.23
N HIS A 138 7.67 -20.41 -1.46
CA HIS A 138 7.88 -21.25 -0.28
C HIS A 138 7.19 -20.66 0.95
N HIS A 139 7.07 -19.34 0.98
CA HIS A 139 6.42 -18.59 2.05
C HIS A 139 5.71 -17.35 1.50
N PHE A 140 4.69 -16.91 2.19
CA PHE A 140 3.91 -15.75 1.80
C PHE A 140 3.84 -14.71 2.92
N LEU A 141 3.74 -13.46 2.49
CA LEU A 141 3.46 -12.34 3.36
C LEU A 141 2.06 -11.81 3.03
N CYS A 142 1.32 -11.43 4.06
CA CYS A 142 0.00 -10.80 3.91
C CYS A 142 -0.15 -9.63 4.90
N ARG A 143 -1.02 -8.68 4.58
CA ARG A 143 -1.13 -7.41 5.32
C ARG A 143 -2.23 -7.42 6.37
N SER A 144 -3.11 -8.41 6.33
CA SER A 144 -4.25 -8.49 7.23
C SER A 144 -4.74 -9.92 7.42
N GLN A 145 -5.62 -10.11 8.41
CA GLN A 145 -6.28 -11.40 8.63
C GLN A 145 -7.24 -11.77 7.49
N VAL A 146 -7.83 -10.78 6.80
CA VAL A 146 -8.67 -11.03 5.62
C VAL A 146 -7.83 -11.58 4.48
N GLU A 147 -6.70 -10.95 4.18
CA GLU A 147 -5.76 -11.45 3.15
C GLU A 147 -5.21 -12.83 3.53
N ARG A 148 -4.88 -13.05 4.81
CA ARG A 148 -4.44 -14.35 5.32
C ARG A 148 -5.47 -15.45 5.09
N ALA A 149 -6.73 -15.20 5.45
CA ALA A 149 -7.82 -16.16 5.30
C ALA A 149 -8.08 -16.50 3.82
N ALA A 150 -8.08 -15.48 2.95
CA ALA A 150 -8.21 -15.66 1.51
C ALA A 150 -7.06 -16.50 0.94
N LEU A 151 -5.83 -16.20 1.37
CA LEU A 151 -4.63 -16.91 0.92
C LEU A 151 -4.62 -18.37 1.39
N LEU A 152 -4.96 -18.65 2.65
CA LEU A 152 -5.06 -20.03 3.16
C LEU A 152 -6.04 -20.88 2.35
N SER A 153 -7.22 -20.34 2.10
CA SER A 153 -8.25 -21.03 1.31
C SER A 153 -7.77 -21.27 -0.12
N THR A 154 -7.07 -20.30 -0.71
CA THR A 154 -6.50 -20.39 -2.05
C THR A 154 -5.36 -21.42 -2.12
N LEU A 155 -4.45 -21.43 -1.15
CA LEU A 155 -3.36 -22.42 -1.08
C LEU A 155 -3.90 -23.84 -0.92
N CYS A 156 -4.95 -24.03 -0.12
CA CYS A 156 -5.65 -25.32 -0.03
C CYS A 156 -6.21 -25.75 -1.40
N ALA A 157 -6.90 -24.85 -2.11
CA ALA A 157 -7.43 -25.13 -3.45
C ALA A 157 -6.34 -25.46 -4.49
N PHE A 158 -5.12 -24.93 -4.31
CA PHE A 158 -3.96 -25.23 -5.14
C PHE A 158 -3.17 -26.48 -4.70
N GLY A 159 -3.65 -27.20 -3.67
CA GLY A 159 -2.96 -28.38 -3.13
C GLY A 159 -1.64 -28.06 -2.42
N ARG A 160 -1.44 -26.80 -2.00
CA ARG A 160 -0.22 -26.33 -1.33
C ARG A 160 -0.18 -26.66 0.17
N THR A 161 -1.30 -27.10 0.73
CA THR A 161 -1.41 -27.53 2.13
C THR A 161 -1.81 -29.00 2.20
N THR A 162 -1.14 -29.76 3.05
CA THR A 162 -1.36 -31.19 3.25
C THR A 162 -1.68 -31.51 4.73
N PRO A 163 -2.15 -32.72 5.07
CA PRO A 163 -2.28 -33.11 6.48
C PRO A 163 -0.96 -32.98 7.28
N ALA A 164 0.19 -33.18 6.63
CA ALA A 164 1.49 -33.01 7.27
C ALA A 164 1.74 -31.55 7.68
N ASP A 165 1.27 -30.58 6.90
CA ASP A 165 1.37 -29.16 7.25
C ASP A 165 0.54 -28.82 8.49
N ILE A 166 -0.68 -29.36 8.60
CA ILE A 166 -1.54 -29.16 9.78
C ILE A 166 -0.95 -29.83 11.02
N MET A 167 -0.35 -31.01 10.86
CA MET A 167 0.37 -31.69 11.95
C MET A 167 1.62 -30.91 12.39
N ARG A 168 2.33 -30.26 11.45
CA ARG A 168 3.47 -29.39 11.74
C ARG A 168 3.04 -28.12 12.48
N SER A 169 2.00 -27.46 11.98
CA SER A 169 1.42 -26.27 12.59
C SER A 169 -0.03 -26.10 12.14
N ALA A 170 -0.97 -26.17 13.09
CA ALA A 170 -2.38 -25.94 12.83
C ALA A 170 -2.67 -24.51 12.37
N THR A 171 -1.80 -23.55 12.70
CA THR A 171 -1.93 -22.17 12.24
C THR A 171 -1.34 -21.98 10.84
N LEU A 172 -0.47 -22.87 10.35
CA LEU A 172 0.25 -22.75 9.07
C LEU A 172 1.17 -21.51 8.99
N ASP A 173 1.66 -21.03 10.14
CA ASP A 173 2.58 -19.88 10.20
C ASP A 173 3.95 -20.17 9.53
N HIS A 174 4.26 -21.44 9.23
CA HIS A 174 5.43 -21.79 8.41
C HIS A 174 5.23 -21.47 6.93
N LEU A 175 3.99 -21.27 6.45
CA LEU A 175 3.67 -20.92 5.06
C LEU A 175 3.32 -19.44 4.89
N ILE A 176 2.73 -18.80 5.90
CA ILE A 176 2.25 -17.42 5.79
C ILE A 176 2.60 -16.65 7.06
N THR A 177 3.29 -15.51 6.90
CA THR A 177 3.42 -14.51 7.96
C THR A 177 2.51 -13.30 7.67
N THR A 178 1.79 -12.82 8.68
CA THR A 178 1.06 -11.55 8.59
C THR A 178 1.96 -10.42 9.06
N ILE A 179 2.31 -9.51 8.14
CA ILE A 179 3.04 -8.27 8.44
C ILE A 179 2.06 -7.13 8.15
N PRO A 180 1.39 -6.57 9.17
CA PRO A 180 0.41 -5.50 8.98
C PRO A 180 1.00 -4.27 8.28
N ILE A 181 0.14 -3.38 7.81
CA ILE A 181 0.61 -2.07 7.34
C ILE A 181 1.24 -1.31 8.51
N GLY A 182 2.41 -0.74 8.23
CA GLY A 182 3.25 -0.07 9.20
C GLY A 182 4.20 0.90 8.51
N PHE A 183 5.23 1.29 9.24
CA PHE A 183 6.30 2.18 8.77
C PHE A 183 7.63 1.78 9.38
N SER A 184 8.74 2.12 8.75
CA SER A 184 10.07 1.87 9.33
C SER A 184 10.47 2.97 10.31
N ARG A 185 11.48 2.72 11.13
CA ARG A 185 12.13 3.73 11.97
C ARG A 185 12.73 4.86 11.12
N ARG A 186 13.26 4.54 9.94
CA ARG A 186 13.77 5.53 8.99
C ARG A 186 12.64 6.41 8.46
N GLY A 187 11.53 5.82 8.03
CA GLY A 187 10.33 6.55 7.61
C GLY A 187 9.79 7.44 8.73
N LEU A 188 9.83 6.97 9.98
CA LEU A 188 9.51 7.77 11.15
C LEU A 188 10.45 8.97 11.33
N ASN A 189 11.75 8.77 11.27
CA ASN A 189 12.73 9.84 11.45
C ASN A 189 12.62 10.90 10.33
N ALA A 190 12.43 10.45 9.08
CA ALA A 190 12.19 11.34 7.93
C ALA A 190 10.91 12.17 8.14
N ALA A 191 9.83 11.50 8.55
CA ALA A 191 8.58 12.16 8.87
C ALA A 191 8.74 13.17 10.01
N GLU A 192 9.56 12.94 11.03
CA GLU A 192 9.81 13.91 12.11
C GLU A 192 10.63 15.11 11.62
N ALA A 193 11.63 14.88 10.77
CA ALA A 193 12.52 15.91 10.25
C ALA A 193 11.83 16.86 9.24
N ALA A 194 10.77 16.41 8.57
CA ALA A 194 10.07 17.23 7.59
C ALA A 194 9.44 18.50 8.23
N PRO A 195 9.73 19.72 7.73
CA PRO A 195 9.11 20.93 8.27
C PRO A 195 7.61 20.94 7.98
N PRO A 196 6.75 21.36 8.93
CA PRO A 196 5.31 21.40 8.69
C PRO A 196 4.95 22.48 7.67
N VAL A 197 4.18 22.11 6.65
CA VAL A 197 3.60 23.03 5.66
C VAL A 197 2.12 22.72 5.54
N HIS A 198 1.26 23.74 5.66
CA HIS A 198 -0.18 23.55 5.52
C HIS A 198 -0.57 23.55 4.05
N MET A 199 -1.18 22.46 3.58
CA MET A 199 -1.77 22.35 2.22
C MET A 199 -3.29 22.55 2.26
N ALA A 200 -3.96 21.88 3.19
CA ALA A 200 -5.40 21.98 3.43
C ALA A 200 -5.74 21.38 4.80
N ASP A 201 -6.95 21.67 5.31
CA ASP A 201 -7.46 21.05 6.55
C ASP A 201 -7.68 19.54 6.37
N PHE A 202 -8.20 19.12 5.21
CA PHE A 202 -8.53 17.72 4.94
C PHE A 202 -7.80 17.20 3.71
N LEU A 203 -7.15 16.05 3.83
CA LEU A 203 -6.35 15.49 2.74
C LEU A 203 -6.87 14.14 2.25
N TRP A 204 -7.07 14.05 0.94
CA TRP A 204 -7.11 12.77 0.25
C TRP A 204 -5.67 12.37 -0.11
N THR A 205 -5.09 11.48 0.71
CA THR A 205 -3.64 11.25 0.76
C THR A 205 -3.11 10.18 -0.20
N GLY A 206 -3.96 9.56 -1.02
CA GLY A 206 -3.59 8.50 -1.97
C GLY A 206 -4.20 8.72 -3.35
N GLY A 207 -3.98 7.77 -4.26
CA GLY A 207 -4.54 7.86 -5.63
C GLY A 207 -6.06 7.94 -5.68
N ILE A 208 -6.56 8.53 -6.77
CA ILE A 208 -7.99 8.74 -7.08
C ILE A 208 -8.45 7.64 -8.03
N TRP A 209 -8.51 6.40 -7.52
CA TRP A 209 -8.86 5.21 -8.32
C TRP A 209 -10.38 5.04 -8.49
N ALA A 210 -10.79 4.30 -9.52
CA ALA A 210 -12.21 4.08 -9.85
C ALA A 210 -13.01 3.35 -8.75
N PHE A 211 -12.35 2.50 -7.96
CA PHE A 211 -12.96 1.83 -6.82
C PHE A 211 -13.07 2.72 -5.56
N PHE A 212 -12.64 3.99 -5.64
CA PHE A 212 -12.89 5.00 -4.60
C PHE A 212 -14.08 5.92 -4.94
N GLU A 213 -14.55 6.67 -3.94
CA GLU A 213 -15.63 7.67 -4.06
C GLU A 213 -15.11 9.09 -3.71
N PRO A 214 -14.32 9.72 -4.60
CA PRO A 214 -13.76 11.04 -4.34
C PRO A 214 -14.77 12.17 -4.46
N LEU A 215 -15.89 11.99 -5.18
CA LEU A 215 -16.90 13.04 -5.34
C LEU A 215 -17.58 13.38 -4.02
N MET A 216 -17.72 12.40 -3.12
CA MET A 216 -18.28 12.61 -1.79
C MET A 216 -17.53 13.68 -0.99
N LEU A 217 -16.20 13.78 -1.14
CA LEU A 217 -15.42 14.84 -0.49
C LEU A 217 -15.76 16.21 -1.07
N VAL A 218 -15.87 16.33 -2.39
CA VAL A 218 -16.23 17.60 -3.05
C VAL A 218 -17.62 18.06 -2.61
N GLU A 219 -18.59 17.15 -2.60
CA GLU A 219 -19.96 17.42 -2.15
C GLU A 219 -20.02 17.82 -0.67
N ALA A 220 -19.29 17.10 0.20
CA ALA A 220 -19.18 17.43 1.62
C ALA A 220 -18.59 18.82 1.86
N MET A 221 -17.60 19.23 1.08
CA MET A 221 -17.04 20.60 1.15
C MET A 221 -18.05 21.67 0.72
N GLY A 222 -18.93 21.36 -0.24
CA GLY A 222 -20.08 22.21 -0.59
C GLY A 222 -21.04 22.40 0.59
N ILE A 223 -21.39 21.30 1.26
CA ILE A 223 -22.25 21.33 2.46
C ILE A 223 -21.59 22.16 3.58
N LEU A 224 -20.29 21.98 3.84
CA LEU A 224 -19.56 22.75 4.85
C LEU A 224 -19.54 24.25 4.54
N ARG A 225 -19.36 24.64 3.26
CA ARG A 225 -19.47 26.04 2.83
C ARG A 225 -20.86 26.60 3.14
N ASP A 226 -21.91 25.87 2.79
CA ASP A 226 -23.29 26.34 2.99
C ASP A 226 -23.65 26.44 4.49
N ARG A 227 -22.99 25.65 5.34
CA ARG A 227 -23.04 25.75 6.81
C ARG A 227 -22.17 26.87 7.39
N GLY A 228 -21.41 27.60 6.57
CA GLY A 228 -20.51 28.67 7.01
C GLY A 228 -19.23 28.17 7.70
N VAL A 229 -18.82 26.92 7.47
CA VAL A 229 -17.60 26.33 8.04
C VAL A 229 -16.40 26.67 7.15
N ASP A 230 -15.46 27.44 7.67
CA ASP A 230 -14.24 27.83 6.96
C ASP A 230 -13.19 26.70 6.99
N THR A 231 -13.11 25.96 5.89
CA THR A 231 -12.25 24.77 5.72
C THR A 231 -11.87 24.56 4.26
N THR A 232 -10.74 23.90 4.08
CA THR A 232 -10.13 23.53 2.79
C THR A 232 -9.88 22.03 2.70
N ALA A 233 -9.89 21.49 1.49
CA ALA A 233 -9.53 20.11 1.20
C ALA A 233 -8.57 20.03 0.01
N ALA A 234 -7.70 19.03 -0.01
CA ALA A 234 -6.84 18.78 -1.16
C ALA A 234 -6.73 17.29 -1.48
N PHE A 235 -6.69 16.99 -2.79
CA PHE A 235 -6.27 15.70 -3.30
C PHE A 235 -4.79 15.76 -3.66
N MET A 236 -3.95 15.05 -2.91
CA MET A 236 -2.49 15.20 -2.98
C MET A 236 -1.86 14.58 -4.23
N HIS A 237 -2.52 13.58 -4.82
CA HIS A 237 -2.01 12.81 -5.95
C HIS A 237 -3.02 12.83 -7.09
N ALA A 238 -3.17 14.01 -7.72
CA ALA A 238 -4.12 14.25 -8.80
C ALA A 238 -3.47 14.38 -10.19
N ALA A 239 -2.20 14.02 -10.33
CA ALA A 239 -1.55 13.86 -11.63
C ALA A 239 -2.23 12.70 -12.41
N PRO A 240 -2.86 12.95 -13.57
CA PRO A 240 -3.64 11.92 -14.27
C PRO A 240 -2.78 10.81 -14.87
N THR A 241 -3.12 9.56 -14.54
CA THR A 241 -2.65 8.34 -15.24
C THR A 241 -3.77 7.77 -16.09
N ASP A 242 -3.48 6.80 -16.96
CA ASP A 242 -4.52 6.19 -17.81
C ASP A 242 -5.67 5.59 -17.01
N ASP A 243 -5.38 5.04 -15.82
CA ASP A 243 -6.39 4.44 -14.94
C ASP A 243 -7.14 5.43 -14.03
N THR A 244 -6.62 6.65 -13.85
CA THR A 244 -7.19 7.64 -12.92
C THR A 244 -7.74 8.88 -13.60
N ARG A 245 -7.37 9.14 -14.87
CA ARG A 245 -7.72 10.34 -15.64
C ARG A 245 -9.22 10.62 -15.66
N SER A 246 -10.05 9.60 -15.88
CA SER A 246 -11.49 9.77 -15.91
C SER A 246 -12.04 10.22 -14.55
N THR A 247 -11.60 9.56 -13.48
CA THR A 247 -12.02 9.85 -12.11
C THR A 247 -11.56 11.24 -11.66
N ILE A 248 -10.30 11.60 -11.91
CA ILE A 248 -9.76 12.94 -11.61
C ILE A 248 -10.51 14.01 -12.39
N GLY A 249 -10.79 13.79 -13.68
CA GLY A 249 -11.58 14.71 -14.50
C GLY A 249 -13.01 14.89 -13.97
N ALA A 250 -13.63 13.85 -13.42
CA ALA A 250 -14.94 13.95 -12.78
C ALA A 250 -14.88 14.82 -11.50
N VAL A 251 -13.84 14.65 -10.68
CA VAL A 251 -13.61 15.49 -9.50
C VAL A 251 -13.45 16.95 -9.89
N GLY A 252 -12.62 17.26 -10.90
CA GLY A 252 -12.43 18.64 -11.38
C GLY A 252 -13.75 19.28 -11.84
N ARG A 253 -14.54 18.57 -12.65
CA ARG A 253 -15.87 19.06 -13.08
C ARG A 253 -16.82 19.31 -11.90
N ALA A 254 -16.79 18.47 -10.87
CA ALA A 254 -17.62 18.66 -9.69
C ALA A 254 -17.18 19.90 -8.88
N ILE A 255 -15.88 20.14 -8.75
CA ILE A 255 -15.33 21.34 -8.10
C ILE A 255 -15.79 22.59 -8.85
N ASP A 256 -15.71 22.59 -10.19
CA ASP A 256 -16.15 23.71 -11.02
C ASP A 256 -17.67 23.93 -10.93
N HIS A 257 -18.45 22.86 -11.06
CA HIS A 257 -19.91 22.91 -11.02
C HIS A 257 -20.46 23.45 -9.69
N LEU A 258 -19.82 23.06 -8.58
CA LEU A 258 -20.19 23.51 -7.24
C LEU A 258 -19.50 24.82 -6.84
N ALA A 259 -18.67 25.42 -7.71
CA ALA A 259 -17.89 26.61 -7.45
C ALA A 259 -17.05 26.52 -6.16
N LEU A 260 -16.26 25.44 -6.04
CA LEU A 260 -15.43 25.13 -4.86
C LEU A 260 -13.92 25.30 -5.11
N GLY A 261 -13.52 26.03 -6.15
CA GLY A 261 -12.10 26.20 -6.52
C GLY A 261 -11.26 26.94 -5.47
N ASP A 262 -11.89 27.67 -4.55
CA ASP A 262 -11.26 28.31 -3.39
C ASP A 262 -11.11 27.38 -2.18
N ARG A 263 -11.77 26.21 -2.20
CA ARG A 263 -11.86 25.28 -1.06
C ARG A 263 -11.31 23.90 -1.35
N VAL A 264 -11.35 23.43 -2.59
CA VAL A 264 -10.95 22.08 -2.96
C VAL A 264 -9.88 22.15 -4.04
N HIS A 265 -8.67 21.71 -3.69
CA HIS A 265 -7.51 21.71 -4.58
C HIS A 265 -7.19 20.33 -5.12
N LEU A 266 -6.96 20.22 -6.43
CA LEU A 266 -6.35 19.06 -7.08
C LEU A 266 -4.85 19.32 -7.25
N HIS A 267 -4.01 18.62 -6.49
CA HIS A 267 -2.56 18.73 -6.63
C HIS A 267 -2.09 17.85 -7.80
N THR A 268 -1.94 18.46 -8.97
CA THR A 268 -1.57 17.77 -10.22
C THR A 268 -0.06 17.70 -10.44
N GLU A 269 0.72 18.51 -9.72
CA GLU A 269 2.17 18.48 -9.81
C GLU A 269 2.74 17.23 -9.14
N PRO A 270 3.85 16.66 -9.65
CA PRO A 270 4.54 15.58 -8.97
C PRO A 270 4.97 16.01 -7.58
N LEU A 271 4.54 15.26 -6.57
CA LEU A 271 4.88 15.49 -5.17
C LEU A 271 5.94 14.48 -4.72
N PRO A 272 7.20 14.91 -4.46
CA PRO A 272 8.21 14.03 -3.90
C PRO A 272 7.74 13.40 -2.58
N PHE A 273 7.95 12.10 -2.44
CA PHE A 273 7.56 11.32 -1.27
C PHE A 273 8.12 11.90 0.04
N SER A 274 9.38 12.31 0.04
CA SER A 274 10.06 12.98 1.15
C SER A 274 9.45 14.34 1.52
N ALA A 275 8.88 15.07 0.56
CA ALA A 275 8.19 16.35 0.79
C ALA A 275 6.76 16.14 1.30
N ARG A 276 6.16 14.99 1.01
CA ARG A 276 4.77 14.66 1.39
C ARG A 276 4.51 14.79 2.89
N ASP A 277 5.45 14.36 3.72
CA ASP A 277 5.32 14.39 5.19
C ASP A 277 5.17 15.81 5.75
N GLN A 278 5.60 16.84 5.00
CA GLN A 278 5.39 18.24 5.35
C GLN A 278 3.89 18.58 5.43
N TYR A 279 3.09 17.99 4.53
CA TYR A 279 1.66 18.28 4.36
C TYR A 279 0.78 17.36 5.20
N VAL A 280 1.01 16.04 5.16
CA VAL A 280 0.12 15.10 5.84
C VAL A 280 0.10 15.32 7.35
N LYS A 281 1.24 15.70 7.95
CA LYS A 281 1.30 15.93 9.41
C LYS A 281 0.50 17.15 9.87
N THR A 282 0.19 18.10 8.99
CA THR A 282 -0.48 19.37 9.33
C THR A 282 -2.00 19.31 9.10
N ALA A 283 -2.49 18.28 8.40
CA ALA A 283 -3.91 18.07 8.21
C ALA A 283 -4.64 17.83 9.54
N GLU A 284 -5.92 18.18 9.56
CA GLU A 284 -6.85 17.88 10.64
C GLU A 284 -7.37 16.45 10.52
N ALA A 285 -7.65 15.99 9.30
CA ALA A 285 -8.06 14.62 9.00
C ALA A 285 -7.60 14.16 7.61
N TYR A 286 -7.46 12.86 7.45
CA TYR A 286 -7.38 12.22 6.14
C TYR A 286 -8.73 11.69 5.71
N VAL A 287 -8.98 11.66 4.40
CA VAL A 287 -10.22 11.14 3.82
C VAL A 287 -9.90 9.94 2.94
N CYS A 288 -10.54 8.81 3.24
CA CYS A 288 -10.35 7.56 2.51
C CYS A 288 -11.71 6.87 2.29
N ILE A 289 -12.51 7.38 1.35
CA ILE A 289 -13.84 6.84 1.09
C ILE A 289 -13.84 6.01 -0.19
N ALA A 290 -14.22 4.75 -0.06
CA ALA A 290 -14.29 3.78 -1.13
C ALA A 290 -15.72 3.46 -1.55
N ARG A 291 -15.88 2.82 -2.71
CA ARG A 291 -17.16 2.24 -3.15
C ARG A 291 -17.30 0.81 -2.59
N PRO A 292 -18.51 0.31 -2.32
CA PRO A 292 -18.68 -1.11 -2.00
C PRO A 292 -18.21 -1.97 -3.19
N GLY A 293 -17.52 -3.08 -2.91
CA GLY A 293 -17.06 -4.00 -3.94
C GLY A 293 -15.89 -4.88 -3.49
N ALA A 294 -15.63 -5.93 -4.27
CA ALA A 294 -14.70 -7.00 -3.89
C ALA A 294 -13.28 -6.50 -3.58
N GLU A 295 -12.79 -5.47 -4.29
CA GLU A 295 -11.49 -4.87 -3.99
C GLU A 295 -11.46 -4.26 -2.59
N ASN A 296 -12.47 -3.48 -2.23
CA ASN A 296 -12.50 -2.79 -0.93
C ASN A 296 -12.90 -3.72 0.23
N GLU A 297 -13.52 -4.86 -0.04
CA GLU A 297 -13.75 -5.93 0.95
C GLU A 297 -12.48 -6.73 1.26
N THR A 298 -11.66 -6.99 0.24
CA THR A 298 -10.49 -7.88 0.34
C THR A 298 -9.17 -7.15 0.51
N GLY A 299 -9.12 -5.85 0.21
CA GLY A 299 -7.91 -5.03 0.24
C GLY A 299 -7.68 -4.22 1.50
N THR A 300 -6.41 -4.19 1.91
CA THR A 300 -5.94 -3.31 2.98
C THR A 300 -5.47 -1.97 2.40
N ARG A 301 -6.08 -0.87 2.84
CA ARG A 301 -5.77 0.48 2.32
C ARG A 301 -4.47 0.98 2.91
N LEU A 302 -3.41 0.94 2.10
CA LEU A 302 -2.04 1.28 2.52
C LEU A 302 -1.90 2.69 3.12
N ARG A 303 -2.77 3.63 2.73
CA ARG A 303 -2.77 5.01 3.25
C ARG A 303 -3.11 5.14 4.74
N LEU A 304 -3.66 4.09 5.37
CA LEU A 304 -3.79 4.07 6.84
C LEU A 304 -2.44 4.14 7.56
N ARG A 305 -1.34 3.81 6.87
CA ARG A 305 0.03 4.08 7.31
C ARG A 305 0.19 5.49 7.89
N ASP A 306 -0.35 6.50 7.21
CA ASP A 306 -0.15 7.89 7.61
C ASP A 306 -0.86 8.22 8.92
N THR A 307 -2.02 7.62 9.18
CA THR A 307 -2.73 7.79 10.45
C THR A 307 -1.92 7.22 11.60
N TRP A 308 -1.38 6.01 11.43
CA TRP A 308 -0.53 5.42 12.46
C TRP A 308 0.77 6.18 12.68
N LEU A 309 1.37 6.73 11.62
CA LEU A 309 2.64 7.45 11.68
C LEU A 309 2.49 8.87 12.26
N HIS A 310 1.51 9.64 11.80
CA HIS A 310 1.36 11.05 12.15
C HIS A 310 0.35 11.29 13.27
N GLY A 311 -0.45 10.29 13.63
CA GLY A 311 -1.52 10.40 14.62
C GLY A 311 -2.70 11.27 14.18
N VAL A 312 -2.81 11.55 12.88
CA VAL A 312 -3.91 12.30 12.26
C VAL A 312 -5.07 11.34 11.96
N PRO A 313 -6.30 11.63 12.42
CA PRO A 313 -7.43 10.73 12.25
C PRO A 313 -7.79 10.54 10.77
N THR A 314 -8.20 9.33 10.38
CA THR A 314 -8.79 9.08 9.06
C THR A 314 -10.31 8.98 9.17
N ILE A 315 -11.03 9.67 8.28
CA ILE A 315 -12.46 9.44 8.02
C ILE A 315 -12.58 8.44 6.86
N ILE A 316 -13.23 7.30 7.11
CA ILE A 316 -13.26 6.13 6.23
C ILE A 316 -14.69 5.59 6.10
N ASP A 317 -15.01 4.91 5.00
CA ASP A 317 -16.23 4.09 4.88
C ASP A 317 -16.09 2.75 5.64
N PRO A 318 -17.17 1.96 5.80
CA PRO A 318 -17.16 0.74 6.59
C PRO A 318 -16.72 -0.50 5.80
N TYR A 319 -16.27 -0.37 4.54
CA TYR A 319 -16.01 -1.53 3.68
C TYR A 319 -14.66 -2.17 3.98
N GLY A 320 -14.70 -3.47 4.28
CA GLY A 320 -13.54 -4.34 4.48
C GLY A 320 -12.71 -4.04 5.71
N ILE A 321 -11.55 -4.70 5.79
CA ILE A 321 -10.70 -4.69 6.99
C ILE A 321 -10.18 -3.30 7.37
N SER A 322 -10.13 -2.36 6.42
CA SER A 322 -9.62 -1.01 6.67
C SER A 322 -10.58 -0.20 7.55
N GLY A 323 -11.90 -0.30 7.30
CA GLY A 323 -12.92 0.30 8.18
C GLY A 323 -12.90 -0.32 9.57
N ASP A 324 -12.82 -1.66 9.64
CA ASP A 324 -12.72 -2.40 10.90
C ASP A 324 -11.49 -2.01 11.73
N LEU A 325 -10.34 -1.81 11.08
CA LEU A 325 -9.11 -1.33 11.70
C LEU A 325 -9.31 0.06 12.31
N VAL A 326 -9.93 0.98 11.58
CA VAL A 326 -10.19 2.34 12.07
C VAL A 326 -11.10 2.32 13.29
N ALA A 327 -12.20 1.58 13.24
CA ALA A 327 -13.13 1.44 14.36
C ALA A 327 -12.48 0.77 15.59
N ARG A 328 -11.84 -0.38 15.39
CA ARG A 328 -11.28 -1.18 16.50
C ARG A 328 -10.13 -0.48 17.21
N GLU A 329 -9.31 0.28 16.48
CA GLU A 329 -8.11 0.91 17.04
C GLU A 329 -8.32 2.36 17.47
N GLY A 330 -9.52 2.90 17.25
CA GLY A 330 -9.86 4.28 17.61
C GLY A 330 -8.94 5.30 16.93
N ILE A 331 -8.64 5.07 15.65
CA ILE A 331 -7.70 5.90 14.86
C ILE A 331 -8.41 6.86 13.88
N GLY A 332 -9.72 7.04 14.04
CA GLY A 332 -10.51 7.89 13.15
C GLY A 332 -12.01 7.65 13.24
N VAL A 333 -12.72 7.95 12.15
CA VAL A 333 -14.19 7.88 12.07
C VAL A 333 -14.58 6.93 10.95
N VAL A 334 -15.43 5.96 11.27
CA VAL A 334 -16.08 5.12 10.25
C VAL A 334 -17.47 5.66 9.96
N LEU A 335 -17.72 6.04 8.70
CA LEU A 335 -19.03 6.51 8.24
C LEU A 335 -20.01 5.33 8.26
N ARG A 336 -21.05 5.42 9.10
CA ARG A 336 -22.06 4.35 9.22
C ARG A 336 -22.90 4.21 7.95
N GLU A 337 -23.29 5.35 7.39
CA GLU A 337 -24.06 5.46 6.15
C GLU A 337 -23.30 6.42 5.23
N PRO A 338 -22.35 5.92 4.41
CA PRO A 338 -21.52 6.77 3.58
C PRO A 338 -22.34 7.66 2.65
N GLY A 339 -22.15 8.97 2.77
CA GLY A 339 -22.83 10.01 2.00
C GLY A 339 -22.22 11.38 2.31
N ALA A 340 -22.42 12.36 1.43
CA ALA A 340 -21.81 13.68 1.55
C ALA A 340 -22.15 14.40 2.87
N GLU A 341 -23.41 14.31 3.34
CA GLU A 341 -23.84 14.86 4.64
C GLU A 341 -23.12 14.19 5.81
N CYS A 342 -23.03 12.86 5.83
CA CYS A 342 -22.35 12.12 6.90
C CYS A 342 -20.84 12.43 6.93
N LEU A 343 -20.23 12.59 5.75
CA LEU A 343 -18.83 13.03 5.64
C LEU A 343 -18.68 14.48 6.12
N ALA A 344 -19.56 15.39 5.74
CA ALA A 344 -19.53 16.79 6.19
C ALA A 344 -19.65 16.89 7.72
N ASP A 345 -20.54 16.11 8.34
CA ASP A 345 -20.68 16.03 9.80
C ASP A 345 -19.38 15.56 10.45
N ALA A 346 -18.74 14.51 9.94
CA ALA A 346 -17.48 14.00 10.46
C ALA A 346 -16.34 15.02 10.31
N LEU A 347 -16.23 15.68 9.17
CA LEU A 347 -15.26 16.74 8.91
C LEU A 347 -15.46 17.93 9.86
N GLN A 348 -16.71 18.34 10.09
CA GLN A 348 -17.05 19.42 11.02
C GLN A 348 -16.71 19.05 12.48
N GLN A 349 -16.96 17.80 12.89
CA GLN A 349 -16.56 17.29 14.21
C GLN A 349 -15.05 17.31 14.40
N VAL A 350 -14.26 16.95 13.38
CA VAL A 350 -12.80 17.10 13.42
C VAL A 350 -12.41 18.57 13.52
N LYS A 351 -12.95 19.45 12.66
CA LYS A 351 -12.60 20.88 12.64
C LYS A 351 -12.93 21.60 13.95
N SER A 352 -14.01 21.22 14.60
CA SER A 352 -14.41 21.76 15.91
C SER A 352 -13.62 21.19 17.09
N GLY A 353 -12.76 20.19 16.86
CA GLY A 353 -11.98 19.51 17.90
C GLY A 353 -12.75 18.44 18.67
N ALA A 354 -14.00 18.11 18.28
CA ALA A 354 -14.76 17.01 18.89
C ALA A 354 -14.11 15.65 18.61
N ILE A 355 -13.42 15.54 17.46
CA ILE A 355 -12.57 14.40 17.11
C ILE A 355 -11.14 14.92 16.96
N GLY A 356 -10.28 14.53 17.90
CA GLY A 356 -8.89 14.97 17.94
C GLY A 356 -7.91 13.96 17.33
N ARG A 357 -6.64 14.34 17.38
CA ARG A 357 -5.52 13.46 17.00
C ARG A 357 -5.48 12.23 17.91
N THR A 358 -5.24 11.08 17.30
CA THR A 358 -5.27 9.78 17.97
C THR A 358 -3.90 9.39 18.51
N GLY A 359 -2.85 10.12 18.13
CA GLY A 359 -1.46 9.85 18.49
C GLY A 359 -0.83 8.75 17.62
N ARG A 360 0.49 8.79 17.53
CA ARG A 360 1.28 7.81 16.75
C ARG A 360 1.21 6.42 17.38
N ARG A 361 1.23 5.37 16.56
CA ARG A 361 1.21 3.95 16.98
C ARG A 361 2.57 3.30 16.74
N MET A 362 3.43 3.29 17.76
CA MET A 362 4.79 2.76 17.67
C MET A 362 4.85 1.23 17.50
N GLU A 363 3.79 0.52 17.86
CA GLU A 363 3.60 -0.91 17.58
C GLU A 363 3.54 -1.22 16.08
N ARG A 364 3.28 -0.21 15.23
CA ARG A 364 3.26 -0.33 13.76
C ARG A 364 4.63 -0.21 13.11
N LEU A 365 5.70 -0.13 13.90
CA LEU A 365 7.05 -0.20 13.36
C LEU A 365 7.29 -1.56 12.70
N TYR A 366 7.81 -1.55 11.48
CA TYR A 366 8.17 -2.77 10.77
C TYR A 366 9.25 -3.56 11.54
N GLU A 367 10.15 -2.87 12.25
CA GLU A 367 11.14 -3.48 13.14
C GLU A 367 10.50 -4.37 14.23
N ASN A 368 9.26 -4.09 14.62
CA ASN A 368 8.51 -4.94 15.55
C ASN A 368 7.78 -6.07 14.81
N SER A 369 7.02 -5.72 13.77
CA SER A 369 6.13 -6.67 13.08
C SER A 369 6.87 -7.71 12.21
N MET A 370 8.10 -7.43 11.80
CA MET A 370 8.88 -8.31 10.92
C MET A 370 9.77 -9.31 11.67
N VAL A 371 9.89 -9.22 13.01
CA VAL A 371 10.80 -10.07 13.80
C VAL A 371 10.56 -11.56 13.51
N ALA A 372 9.31 -12.02 13.61
CA ALA A 372 8.98 -13.42 13.39
C ALA A 372 9.33 -13.90 11.97
N PHE A 373 9.10 -13.06 10.96
CA PHE A 373 9.45 -13.34 9.58
C PHE A 373 10.97 -13.40 9.37
N MET A 374 11.72 -12.44 9.91
CA MET A 374 13.18 -12.43 9.78
C MET A 374 13.84 -13.59 10.51
N ASP A 375 13.32 -13.97 11.68
CA ASP A 375 13.76 -15.16 12.42
C ASP A 375 13.47 -16.45 11.63
N TRP A 376 12.30 -16.52 10.96
CA TRP A 376 11.98 -17.62 10.06
C TRP A 376 12.96 -17.67 8.88
N LEU A 377 13.17 -16.53 8.21
CA LEU A 377 14.06 -16.42 7.06
C LEU A 377 15.49 -16.82 7.41
N GLU A 378 16.04 -16.36 8.53
CA GLU A 378 17.36 -16.78 9.01
C GLU A 378 17.44 -18.30 9.21
N ARG A 379 16.43 -18.93 9.82
CA ARG A 379 16.44 -20.38 10.03
C ARG A 379 16.43 -21.16 8.71
N GLU A 380 15.62 -20.74 7.74
CA GLU A 380 15.56 -21.40 6.43
C GLU A 380 16.87 -21.22 5.65
N LEU A 381 17.55 -20.09 5.79
CA LEU A 381 18.82 -19.81 5.10
C LEU A 381 20.04 -20.50 5.73
N HIS A 382 20.03 -20.76 7.04
CA HIS A 382 21.11 -21.45 7.74
C HIS A 382 20.86 -22.96 7.92
N GLY A 383 19.62 -23.41 7.79
CA GLY A 383 19.19 -24.80 7.98
C GLY A 383 19.07 -25.62 6.70
N GLY A 384 19.43 -25.03 5.55
CA GLY A 384 19.40 -25.65 4.22
C GLY A 384 20.68 -26.38 3.83
#